data_AF-A0AA38W8B6-F1
#
_entry.id   AF-A0AA38W8B6-F1
#
_cell.length_a   1.000
_cell.length_b   1.000
_cell.length_c   1.000
_cell.angle_alpha   90.00
_cell.angle_beta   90.00
_cell.angle_gamma   90.00
#
_symmetry.space_group_name_H-M   'P 1'
#
loop_
_entity.id
_entity.type
_entity.pdbx_description
1 polymer ?
#
loop_
_entity_poly.entity_id
_entity_poly.type
_entity_poly.pdbx_seq_one_letter_code
_entity_poly.pdbx_strand_id
1 'polypeptide(L)'
;MKNRSLSIIYNTTHTEVGAGVSGSDGGGPYFWCLLFSNGKSNSSFQLEGGVAKITRPGCFSGANDNCSGADGWSQKLSILTMFAGVLAAIAFTVGV
;
A
#
# COMPACT_ATOMS: atom_id res chain seq x y z
N MET A 1 31.12 -10.25 16.61
CA MET A 1 29.92 -9.70 17.30
C MET A 1 28.68 -10.30 16.65
N LYS A 2 27.94 -11.16 17.35
CA LYS A 2 26.71 -11.74 16.78
C LYS A 2 25.66 -10.63 16.72
N ASN A 3 25.11 -10.44 15.54
CA ASN A 3 24.15 -9.43 15.14
C ASN A 3 22.82 -9.59 15.91
N ARG A 4 22.82 -9.24 17.20
CA ARG A 4 21.68 -9.42 18.11
C ARG A 4 20.45 -8.62 17.65
N SER A 5 20.68 -7.50 16.97
CA SER A 5 19.63 -6.64 16.44
C SER A 5 18.81 -7.31 15.34
N LEU A 6 19.44 -8.08 14.44
CA LEU A 6 18.70 -8.83 13.42
C LEU A 6 18.08 -10.13 13.97
N SER A 7 18.50 -10.59 15.15
CA SER A 7 17.99 -11.83 15.72
C SER A 7 16.48 -11.78 15.98
N ILE A 8 15.89 -10.60 16.26
CA ILE A 8 14.44 -10.45 16.43
C ILE A 8 13.65 -10.64 15.12
N ILE A 9 14.24 -10.26 13.99
CA ILE A 9 13.62 -10.40 12.65
C ILE A 9 13.75 -11.84 12.14
N TYR A 10 14.89 -12.48 12.41
CA TYR A 10 15.12 -13.88 12.02
C TYR A 10 14.53 -14.89 13.01
N ASN A 11 14.08 -14.45 14.19
CA ASN A 11 13.46 -15.31 15.15
C ASN A 11 12.02 -15.63 14.72
N THR A 12 11.83 -16.84 14.20
CA THR A 12 10.56 -17.36 13.70
C THR A 12 9.56 -17.73 14.79
N THR A 13 9.89 -17.51 16.07
CA THR A 13 8.95 -17.80 17.16
C THR A 13 7.88 -16.73 17.36
N HIS A 14 8.02 -15.55 16.74
CA HIS A 14 6.98 -14.52 16.81
C HIS A 14 5.75 -14.94 15.99
N THR A 15 4.58 -14.89 16.61
CA THR A 15 3.28 -15.24 15.99
C THR A 15 2.56 -14.01 15.45
N GLU A 16 2.92 -12.81 15.92
CA GLU A 16 2.30 -11.55 15.52
C GLU A 16 3.34 -10.45 15.35
N VAL A 17 3.11 -9.58 14.38
CA VAL A 17 3.91 -8.38 14.13
C VAL A 17 2.98 -7.18 13.93
N GLY A 18 3.27 -6.10 14.64
CA GLY A 18 2.61 -4.81 14.49
C GLY A 18 3.61 -3.76 14.00
N ALA A 19 3.14 -2.80 13.20
CA ALA A 19 3.94 -1.67 12.74
C ALA A 19 3.17 -0.37 12.96
N GLY A 20 3.81 0.58 13.63
CA GLY A 20 3.36 1.97 13.75
C GLY A 20 4.32 2.89 13.01
N VAL A 21 3.76 3.86 12.30
CA VAL A 21 4.54 4.86 11.55
C VAL A 21 4.08 6.25 11.98
N SER A 22 5.02 7.19 12.09
CA SER A 22 4.74 8.60 12.41
C SER A 22 5.63 9.53 11.60
N GLY A 23 5.20 10.79 11.44
CA GLY A 23 5.97 11.81 10.72
C GLY A 23 5.92 11.69 9.20
N SER A 24 4.91 11.01 8.68
CA SER A 24 4.69 10.81 7.25
C SER A 24 4.26 12.05 6.47
N ASP A 25 3.70 13.05 7.14
CA ASP A 25 2.93 14.13 6.52
C ASP A 25 3.82 15.27 5.96
N GLY A 26 5.05 14.94 5.56
CA GLY A 26 5.94 15.82 4.80
C GLY A 26 6.74 16.86 5.58
N GLY A 27 6.67 16.89 6.92
CA GLY A 27 7.30 17.94 7.74
C GLY A 27 8.27 17.50 8.84
N GLY A 28 8.43 16.20 9.11
CA GLY A 28 9.22 15.70 10.26
C GLY A 28 9.96 14.38 9.98
N PRO A 29 10.75 13.88 10.95
CA PRO A 29 11.46 12.62 10.78
C PRO A 29 10.48 11.46 10.70
N TYR A 30 10.73 10.54 9.76
CA TYR A 30 9.90 9.37 9.56
C TYR A 30 10.27 8.29 10.60
N PHE A 31 9.37 8.03 11.55
CA PHE A 31 9.60 7.07 12.62
C PHE A 31 8.84 5.77 12.38
N TRP A 32 9.53 4.66 12.57
CA TRP A 32 8.95 3.32 12.52
C TRP A 32 9.13 2.62 13.86
N CYS A 33 8.03 2.08 14.36
CA CYS A 33 8.04 1.21 15.52
C CYS A 33 7.49 -0.15 15.10
N LEU A 34 8.33 -1.17 15.17
CA LEU A 34 7.96 -2.56 14.92
C LEU A 34 7.81 -3.27 16.27
N LEU A 35 6.66 -3.90 16.48
CA LEU A 35 6.39 -4.71 17.67
C LEU A 35 6.28 -6.17 17.26
N PHE A 36 6.96 -7.04 17.99
CA PHE A 36 6.92 -8.48 17.79
C PHE A 36 6.31 -9.12 19.03
N SER A 37 5.34 -10.00 18.84
CA SER A 37 4.67 -10.70 19.93
C SER A 37 4.68 -12.20 19.68
N ASN A 38 4.70 -12.94 20.79
CA ASN A 38 4.45 -14.39 20.83
C ASN A 38 3.28 -14.68 21.80
N GLY A 39 2.34 -13.72 21.86
CA GLY A 39 1.18 -13.76 22.74
C GLY A 39 0.19 -14.85 22.35
N LYS A 40 -0.69 -15.21 23.29
CA LYS A 40 -1.81 -16.14 23.05
C LYS A 40 -2.86 -15.46 22.16
N SER A 41 -3.70 -16.28 21.51
CA SER A 41 -4.73 -15.92 20.52
C SER A 41 -5.70 -14.76 20.85
N ASN A 42 -5.71 -14.25 22.08
CA ASN A 42 -6.58 -13.15 22.53
C ASN A 42 -5.79 -11.91 23.03
N SER A 43 -4.48 -11.86 22.82
CA SER A 43 -3.62 -10.74 23.21
C SER A 43 -2.97 -10.14 21.98
N SER A 44 -3.76 -9.45 21.15
CA SER A 44 -3.25 -8.77 19.96
C SER A 44 -2.92 -7.30 20.25
N PHE A 45 -2.16 -6.69 19.34
CA PHE A 45 -1.86 -5.26 19.39
C PHE A 45 -3.15 -4.45 19.25
N GLN A 46 -3.44 -3.62 20.24
CA GLN A 46 -4.54 -2.67 20.19
C GLN A 46 -4.03 -1.32 19.68
N LEU A 47 -4.87 -0.66 18.88
CA LEU A 47 -4.60 0.69 18.42
C LEU A 47 -5.16 1.67 19.46
N GLU A 48 -4.28 2.40 20.12
CA GLU A 48 -4.70 3.46 21.04
C GLU A 48 -5.00 4.73 20.24
N GLY A 49 -6.29 5.00 20.02
CA GLY A 49 -6.74 6.21 19.31
C GLY A 49 -6.41 6.27 17.82
N GLY A 50 -5.81 5.22 17.25
CA GLY A 50 -5.47 5.09 15.83
C GLY A 50 -6.47 4.23 15.04
N VAL A 51 -6.50 4.40 13.72
CA VAL A 51 -7.34 3.59 12.81
C VAL A 51 -6.48 2.54 12.11
N ALA A 52 -6.87 1.27 12.21
CA ALA A 52 -6.18 0.19 11.51
C ALA A 52 -6.46 0.30 10.01
N LYS A 53 -5.41 0.35 9.20
CA LYS A 53 -5.56 0.27 7.73
C LYS A 53 -5.31 -1.13 7.24
N ILE A 54 -6.28 -1.65 6.48
CA ILE A 54 -6.14 -2.90 5.76
C ILE A 54 -5.14 -2.67 4.62
N THR A 55 -3.92 -3.14 4.79
CA THR A 55 -2.89 -3.14 3.75
C THR A 55 -3.13 -4.30 2.78
N ARG A 56 -3.12 -4.00 1.48
CA ARG A 56 -3.12 -5.02 0.42
C ARG A 56 -1.68 -5.25 -0.06
N PRO A 57 -1.32 -6.46 -0.53
CA PRO A 57 -0.01 -6.69 -1.13
C PRO A 57 0.31 -5.62 -2.19
N GLY A 58 1.48 -4.99 -2.08
CA GLY A 58 1.93 -3.94 -3.00
C GLY A 58 1.42 -2.53 -2.71
N CYS A 59 0.60 -2.32 -1.67
CA CYS A 59 0.09 -1.00 -1.28
C CYS A 59 0.36 -0.76 0.21
N PHE A 60 1.37 0.07 0.47
CA PHE A 60 1.73 0.53 1.81
C PHE A 60 2.02 2.04 1.72
N SER A 61 1.11 2.88 2.19
CA SER A 61 1.34 4.32 2.16
C SER A 61 2.12 4.82 3.37
N GLY A 62 2.20 4.05 4.46
CA GLY A 62 2.88 4.42 5.72
C GLY A 62 2.34 5.66 6.44
N ALA A 63 1.61 6.51 5.72
CA ALA A 63 1.21 7.85 6.06
C ALA A 63 -0.27 8.03 6.34
N ASN A 64 -1.01 6.92 6.32
CA ASN A 64 -2.47 6.93 6.19
C ASN A 64 -2.98 7.62 4.89
N ASP A 65 -2.08 8.00 3.98
CA ASP A 65 -2.44 8.44 2.64
C ASP A 65 -3.17 7.34 1.89
N ASN A 66 -4.08 7.72 1.00
CA ASN A 66 -4.67 6.77 0.08
C ASN A 66 -3.54 6.19 -0.76
N CYS A 67 -3.35 4.86 -0.73
CA CYS A 67 -2.42 4.26 -1.68
C CYS A 67 -2.80 4.72 -3.07
N SER A 68 -1.82 5.15 -3.84
CA SER A 68 -1.95 5.32 -5.28
C SER A 68 -2.29 3.94 -5.84
N GLY A 69 -3.58 3.59 -5.86
CA GLY A 69 -4.08 2.69 -6.87
C GLY A 69 -3.62 3.28 -8.19
N ALA A 70 -3.17 2.44 -9.12
CA ALA A 70 -3.05 2.91 -10.49
C ALA A 70 -4.45 3.40 -10.90
N ASP A 71 -4.73 4.69 -10.71
CA ASP A 71 -5.91 5.34 -11.25
C ASP A 71 -5.88 4.95 -12.73
N GLY A 72 -6.98 4.37 -13.21
CA GLY A 72 -7.08 3.63 -14.47
C GLY A 72 -6.84 4.48 -15.72
N TRP A 73 -5.77 5.25 -15.78
CA TRP A 73 -5.26 5.97 -16.93
C TRP A 73 -5.12 5.02 -18.11
N SER A 74 -4.63 3.80 -17.88
CA SER A 74 -4.59 2.77 -18.91
C SER A 74 -5.99 2.43 -19.45
N GLN A 75 -7.00 2.34 -18.58
CA GLN A 75 -8.39 2.09 -18.99
C GLN A 75 -9.00 3.30 -19.71
N LYS A 76 -8.77 4.52 -19.23
CA LYS A 76 -9.25 5.76 -19.88
C LYS A 76 -8.60 5.98 -21.25
N LEU A 77 -7.31 5.73 -21.37
CA LEU A 77 -6.57 5.85 -22.63
C LEU A 77 -7.03 4.79 -23.64
N SER A 78 -7.27 3.55 -23.18
CA SER A 78 -7.80 2.47 -24.02
C SER A 78 -9.21 2.76 -24.55
N ILE A 79 -10.06 3.41 -23.74
CA ILE A 79 -11.41 3.78 -24.17
C ILE A 79 -11.35 4.92 -25.19
N LEU A 80 -10.53 5.95 -24.92
CA LEU A 80 -10.35 7.09 -25.83
C LEU A 80 -9.81 6.64 -27.21
N THR A 81 -8.84 5.72 -27.24
CA THR A 81 -8.27 5.20 -28.49
C THR A 81 -9.27 4.36 -29.27
N MET A 82 -10.15 3.59 -28.59
CA MET A 82 -11.24 2.88 -29.27
C MET A 82 -12.20 3.86 -29.96
N PHE A 83 -12.64 4.91 -29.28
CA PHE A 83 -13.54 5.91 -29.87
C PHE A 83 -12.91 6.64 -31.06
N ALA A 84 -11.64 7.03 -30.95
CA ALA A 84 -10.92 7.65 -32.06
C ALA A 84 -10.79 6.71 -33.27
N GLY A 85 -10.50 5.43 -33.05
CA GLY A 85 -10.41 4.43 -34.10
C GLY A 85 -11.74 4.19 -34.82
N VAL A 86 -12.85 4.12 -34.07
CA VAL A 86 -14.20 3.97 -34.63
C VAL A 86 -14.60 5.19 -35.46
N LEU A 87 -14.34 6.41 -34.96
CA LEU A 87 -14.63 7.64 -35.69
C LEU A 87 -13.82 7.74 -37.00
N ALA A 88 -12.53 7.37 -36.95
CA ALA A 88 -11.70 7.33 -38.15
C ALA A 88 -12.25 6.33 -39.18
N ALA A 89 -12.62 5.12 -38.75
CA ALA A 89 -13.21 4.11 -39.63
C ALA A 89 -14.52 4.60 -40.27
N ILE A 90 -15.40 5.25 -39.49
CA ILE A 90 -16.64 5.84 -40.01
C ILE A 90 -16.33 6.92 -41.06
N ALA A 91 -15.38 7.82 -40.79
CA ALA A 91 -14.98 8.85 -41.75
C ALA A 91 -14.46 8.27 -43.07
N PHE A 92 -13.67 7.19 -43.01
CA PHE A 92 -13.21 6.48 -44.22
C PHE A 92 -14.34 5.81 -45.00
N THR A 93 -15.38 5.31 -44.33
CA THR A 93 -16.53 4.67 -45.00
C THR A 93 -17.54 5.66 -45.57
N VAL A 94 -17.64 6.85 -44.97
CA VAL A 94 -18.58 7.91 -45.40
C VAL A 94 -17.97 8.79 -46.49
N GLY A 95 -16.65 8.72 -46.71
CA GLY A 95 -15.97 9.39 -47.82
C GLY A 95 -15.93 10.91 -47.65
N VAL A 96 -15.04 11.38 -46.77
CA VAL A 96 -14.47 12.73 -46.83
C VAL A 96 -13.12 12.66 -47.49
#